data_AF-A0A267F2C5-F1
#
_entry.id   AF-A0A267F2C5-F1
#
_cell.length_a   1.000
_cell.length_b   1.000
_cell.length_c   1.000
_cell.angle_alpha   90.00
_cell.angle_beta   90.00
_cell.angle_gamma   90.00
#
_symmetry.space_group_name_H-M   'P 1'
#
loop_
_entity.id
_entity.type
_entity.pdbx_description
1 polymer ?
#
loop_
_entity_poly.entity_id
_entity_poly.type
_entity_poly.pdbx_seq_one_letter_code
_entity_poly.pdbx_strand_id
1 'polypeptide(L)'
;MNSITKSDSEKSVDNGLAIEYRQKQFCDTLVQKFLQLSEERNPNSRRGGGRGVGSGLREATNIVERWILSLQQADAVSDGGCSTKMDKQLPLFPIGMRSDDQKTKLLASDAYDKGFCRLRRSATNLAIGMLAEVERFRRSCHDSEKFLEQPAIELRMLDEDRGCIRVGHEFQSSASRRLPYLAQRFGLAATARMLLRYESLGSGSYQWGDPLSVHRVYYRDFGARYEGFSSPLNSRFLGLDEAGFCSLFPDTDSVFGSLGNFFNIDLTRHTGGWSVNPPFIESVLEEAARRVTDCLDRGTPSWFFMNFPDWRDSPGWSMLDSSPHKLARFDFSPGEFLIQDAYGRASRPKMKLSIFALGRLPHGSPPIKRLRDAVFKARPVDLAEEWTAATF
;
A
#
# COMPACT_ATOMS: atom_id res chain seq x y z
N MET A 1 53.66 24.25 -0.94
CA MET A 1 53.59 23.15 0.05
C MET A 1 52.43 23.49 0.98
N ASN A 2 51.26 22.87 0.96
CA ASN A 2 50.88 21.51 0.57
C ASN A 2 49.58 21.52 -0.25
N SER A 3 49.59 20.80 -1.37
CA SER A 3 48.37 20.34 -2.02
C SER A 3 47.80 19.18 -1.21
N ILE A 4 46.47 19.14 -1.08
CA ILE A 4 45.76 17.90 -0.78
C ILE A 4 44.80 17.70 -1.94
N THR A 5 45.31 17.01 -2.96
CA THR A 5 44.49 16.21 -3.87
C THR A 5 43.98 15.01 -3.07
N LYS A 6 42.67 14.93 -2.88
CA LYS A 6 41.99 13.64 -2.69
C LYS A 6 41.02 13.46 -3.84
N SER A 7 41.41 12.52 -4.69
CA SER A 7 40.60 11.90 -5.71
C SER A 7 39.48 11.06 -5.09
N ASP A 8 38.51 10.74 -5.94
CA ASP A 8 37.62 9.58 -5.85
C ASP A 8 36.50 9.65 -4.80
N SER A 9 35.48 10.43 -5.13
CA SER A 9 34.12 9.92 -4.97
C SER A 9 33.52 9.75 -6.35
N GLU A 10 33.66 8.56 -6.94
CA GLU A 10 32.60 8.05 -7.81
C GLU A 10 31.31 8.23 -7.01
N LYS A 11 30.51 9.24 -7.38
CA LYS A 11 29.12 9.29 -6.93
C LYS A 11 28.52 8.01 -7.49
N SER A 12 28.33 6.98 -6.66
CA SER A 12 27.57 5.81 -7.08
C SER A 12 26.23 6.35 -7.56
N VAL A 13 26.00 6.29 -8.87
CA VAL A 13 24.74 6.77 -9.45
C VAL A 13 23.65 5.98 -8.76
N ASP A 14 22.75 6.66 -8.05
CA ASP A 14 21.60 6.01 -7.43
C ASP A 14 20.71 5.46 -8.55
N ASN A 15 20.89 4.18 -8.84
CA ASN A 15 20.15 3.46 -9.87
C ASN A 15 18.73 3.09 -9.43
N GLY A 16 18.31 3.48 -8.22
CA GLY A 16 16.99 3.15 -7.69
C GLY A 16 15.84 3.59 -8.60
N LEU A 17 15.93 4.78 -9.21
CA LEU A 17 14.89 5.25 -10.13
C LEU A 17 14.78 4.40 -11.40
N ALA A 18 15.92 4.10 -12.04
CA ALA A 18 15.95 3.23 -13.23
C ALA A 18 15.38 1.84 -12.91
N ILE A 19 15.76 1.27 -11.76
CA ILE A 19 15.25 -0.03 -11.29
C ILE A 19 13.72 0.01 -11.12
N GLU A 20 13.16 1.01 -10.44
CA GLU A 20 11.70 1.12 -10.28
C GLU A 20 10.99 1.30 -11.62
N TYR A 21 11.57 2.07 -12.54
CA TYR A 21 10.99 2.29 -13.85
C TYR A 21 10.91 0.99 -14.65
N ARG A 22 12.00 0.21 -14.67
CA ARG A 22 12.03 -1.10 -15.33
C ARG A 22 11.07 -2.09 -14.68
N GLN A 23 11.02 -2.12 -13.36
CA GLN A 23 10.06 -2.94 -12.63
C GLN A 23 8.61 -2.57 -12.99
N LYS A 24 8.28 -1.27 -13.08
CA LYS A 24 6.95 -0.82 -13.48
C LYS A 24 6.57 -1.32 -14.88
N GLN A 25 7.48 -1.17 -15.85
CA GLN A 25 7.30 -1.68 -17.21
C GLN A 25 7.01 -3.19 -17.21
N PHE A 26 7.75 -3.95 -16.40
CA PHE A 26 7.52 -5.38 -16.26
C PHE A 26 6.15 -5.71 -15.64
N CYS A 27 5.81 -5.07 -14.51
CA CYS A 27 4.54 -5.25 -13.82
C CYS A 27 3.34 -4.97 -14.75
N ASP A 28 3.44 -3.98 -15.63
CA ASP A 28 2.39 -3.66 -16.63
C ASP A 28 2.14 -4.79 -17.64
N THR A 29 3.11 -5.68 -17.84
CA THR A 29 2.94 -6.84 -18.73
C THR A 29 2.34 -8.07 -18.03
N LEU A 30 2.35 -8.13 -16.70
CA LEU A 30 2.05 -9.37 -15.96
C LEU A 30 0.61 -9.84 -16.15
N VAL A 31 -0.35 -8.93 -16.20
CA VAL A 31 -1.76 -9.30 -16.43
C VAL A 31 -1.94 -9.93 -17.81
N GLN A 32 -1.29 -9.39 -18.84
CA GLN A 32 -1.36 -9.96 -20.19
C GLN A 32 -0.66 -11.33 -20.26
N LYS A 33 0.49 -11.48 -19.60
CA LYS A 33 1.18 -12.78 -19.49
C LYS A 33 0.30 -13.82 -18.77
N PHE A 34 -0.37 -13.43 -17.68
CA PHE A 34 -1.31 -14.29 -16.96
C PHE A 34 -2.45 -14.77 -17.87
N LEU A 35 -3.06 -13.85 -18.63
CA LEU A 35 -4.13 -14.17 -19.57
C LEU A 35 -3.65 -15.09 -20.71
N GLN A 36 -2.49 -14.79 -21.30
CA GLN A 36 -1.89 -15.64 -22.33
C GLN A 36 -1.65 -17.07 -21.82
N LEU A 37 -1.02 -17.20 -20.65
CA LEU A 37 -0.77 -18.50 -20.05
C LEU A 37 -2.08 -19.25 -19.76
N SER A 38 -3.13 -18.55 -19.31
CA SER A 38 -4.45 -19.12 -19.11
C SER A 38 -5.06 -19.68 -20.40
N GLU A 39 -4.96 -18.95 -21.52
CA GLU A 39 -5.48 -19.36 -22.82
C GLU A 39 -4.75 -20.58 -23.39
N GLU A 40 -3.42 -20.61 -23.34
CA GLU A 40 -2.60 -21.75 -23.80
C GLU A 40 -2.98 -23.07 -23.10
N ARG A 41 -3.49 -22.97 -21.87
CA ARG A 41 -3.90 -24.11 -21.03
C ARG A 41 -5.37 -24.46 -21.16
N ASN A 42 -6.13 -23.62 -21.85
CA ASN A 42 -7.56 -23.76 -22.11
C ASN A 42 -7.87 -23.39 -23.59
N PRO A 43 -7.35 -24.13 -24.58
CA PRO A 43 -7.49 -23.80 -26.00
C PRO A 43 -8.95 -23.75 -26.50
N ASN A 44 -9.89 -24.37 -25.78
CA ASN A 44 -11.32 -24.35 -26.10
C ASN A 44 -12.11 -23.23 -25.39
N SER A 45 -11.46 -22.24 -24.77
CA SER A 45 -12.13 -21.14 -24.04
C SER A 45 -12.81 -20.10 -24.96
N ARG A 46 -12.75 -20.25 -26.29
CA ARG A 46 -13.53 -19.43 -27.21
C ARG A 46 -15.03 -19.68 -27.02
N ARG A 47 -15.65 -18.77 -26.26
CA ARG A 47 -17.09 -18.55 -26.04
C ARG A 47 -17.81 -19.61 -25.18
N GLY A 48 -18.27 -19.20 -24.00
CA GLY A 48 -19.37 -19.88 -23.32
C GLY A 48 -19.40 -19.67 -21.81
N GLY A 49 -20.07 -18.60 -21.35
CA GLY A 49 -20.43 -18.44 -19.94
C GLY A 49 -20.52 -17.00 -19.43
N GLY A 50 -21.34 -16.14 -20.05
CA GLY A 50 -21.93 -14.94 -19.45
C GLY A 50 -21.03 -13.79 -18.94
N ARG A 51 -19.70 -13.91 -18.92
CA ARG A 51 -18.82 -12.80 -18.49
C ARG A 51 -18.35 -12.01 -19.72
N GLY A 52 -18.75 -10.75 -19.80
CA GLY A 52 -18.25 -9.85 -20.85
C GLY A 52 -16.71 -9.75 -20.81
N VAL A 53 -16.08 -9.49 -21.94
CA VAL A 53 -14.61 -9.42 -22.11
C VAL A 53 -13.93 -8.55 -21.03
N GLY A 54 -14.56 -7.44 -20.64
CA GLY A 54 -14.07 -6.55 -19.58
C GLY A 54 -14.08 -7.16 -18.16
N SER A 55 -14.92 -8.16 -17.89
CA SER A 55 -14.98 -8.83 -16.58
C SER A 55 -13.80 -9.78 -16.37
N GLY A 56 -13.30 -10.43 -17.43
CA GLY A 56 -12.14 -11.33 -17.33
C GLY A 56 -10.85 -10.58 -17.04
N LEU A 57 -10.62 -9.46 -17.74
CA LEU A 57 -9.45 -8.61 -17.53
C LEU A 57 -9.39 -8.04 -16.10
N ARG A 58 -10.53 -7.55 -15.58
CA ARG A 58 -10.61 -7.02 -14.22
C ARG A 58 -10.27 -8.09 -13.18
N GLU A 59 -10.79 -9.30 -13.34
CA GLU A 59 -10.52 -10.37 -12.38
C GLU A 59 -9.06 -10.84 -12.45
N ALA A 60 -8.48 -10.96 -13.65
CA ALA A 60 -7.07 -11.27 -13.82
C ALA A 60 -6.17 -10.20 -13.18
N THR A 61 -6.53 -8.93 -13.34
CA THR A 61 -5.85 -7.79 -12.70
C THR A 61 -5.88 -7.96 -11.18
N ASN A 62 -7.07 -8.19 -10.59
CA ASN A 62 -7.19 -8.40 -9.15
C ASN A 62 -6.32 -9.56 -8.63
N ILE A 63 -6.27 -10.69 -9.36
CA ILE A 63 -5.48 -11.86 -8.97
C ILE A 63 -3.98 -11.53 -8.99
N VAL A 64 -3.50 -10.91 -10.08
CA VAL A 64 -2.07 -10.57 -10.23
C VAL A 64 -1.64 -9.53 -9.19
N GLU A 65 -2.44 -8.48 -8.98
CA GLU A 65 -2.16 -7.45 -7.96
C GLU A 65 -2.10 -8.06 -6.55
N ARG A 66 -3.05 -8.94 -6.20
CA ARG A 66 -3.04 -9.65 -4.90
C ARG A 66 -1.83 -10.54 -4.75
N TRP A 67 -1.42 -11.22 -5.82
CA TRP A 67 -0.21 -12.04 -5.79
C TRP A 67 1.02 -11.18 -5.50
N ILE A 68 1.25 -10.09 -6.24
CA ILE A 68 2.39 -9.17 -6.00
C ILE A 68 2.34 -8.60 -4.58
N LEU A 69 1.16 -8.19 -4.11
CA LEU A 69 0.99 -7.67 -2.76
C LEU A 69 1.28 -8.73 -1.69
N SER A 70 0.89 -9.98 -1.90
CA SER A 70 1.21 -11.09 -1.00
C SER A 70 2.71 -11.34 -0.90
N LEU A 71 3.48 -11.06 -1.96
CA LEU A 71 4.94 -11.15 -1.92
C LEU A 71 5.57 -10.18 -0.92
N GLN A 72 4.91 -9.03 -0.65
CA GLN A 72 5.39 -8.01 0.30
C GLN A 72 5.11 -8.35 1.77
N GLN A 73 4.24 -9.34 2.03
CA GLN A 73 3.91 -9.75 3.39
C GLN A 73 5.02 -10.67 3.92
N ALA A 74 5.46 -10.45 5.15
CA ALA A 74 6.34 -11.40 5.83
C ALA A 74 5.60 -12.74 6.00
N ASP A 75 6.30 -13.86 5.82
CA ASP A 75 5.71 -15.17 6.09
C ASP A 75 5.43 -15.27 7.60
N ALA A 76 4.15 -15.40 7.97
CA ALA A 76 3.67 -15.38 9.36
C ALA A 76 4.16 -16.57 10.23
N VAL A 77 5.07 -17.41 9.72
CA VAL A 77 5.41 -18.72 10.31
C VAL A 77 6.91 -19.04 10.23
N SER A 78 7.79 -18.13 10.63
CA SER A 78 9.13 -18.57 11.03
C SER A 78 9.42 -18.19 12.48
N ASP A 79 9.08 -19.11 13.38
CA ASP A 79 9.89 -19.37 14.56
C ASP A 79 11.32 -19.65 14.05
N GLY A 80 12.13 -18.60 13.91
CA GLY A 80 13.47 -18.67 13.35
C GLY A 80 13.66 -17.95 12.01
N GLY A 81 13.57 -16.62 12.02
CA GLY A 81 14.58 -15.73 11.41
C GLY A 81 14.84 -15.76 9.90
N CYS A 82 14.07 -16.45 9.06
CA CYS A 82 14.24 -16.37 7.61
C CYS A 82 13.34 -15.27 7.04
N SER A 83 13.75 -14.00 7.19
CA SER A 83 13.06 -12.90 6.51
C SER A 83 13.13 -13.11 5.00
N THR A 84 11.98 -13.11 4.32
CA THR A 84 11.93 -13.11 2.84
C THR A 84 12.82 -11.99 2.31
N LYS A 85 13.94 -12.34 1.65
CA LYS A 85 14.89 -11.34 1.14
C LYS A 85 14.40 -10.81 -0.20
N MET A 86 14.05 -9.52 -0.24
CA MET A 86 13.65 -8.85 -1.48
C MET A 86 14.84 -8.67 -2.42
N ASP A 87 14.58 -8.77 -3.72
CA ASP A 87 15.58 -8.55 -4.75
C ASP A 87 15.89 -7.05 -4.89
N LYS A 88 17.17 -6.66 -4.91
CA LYS A 88 17.57 -5.25 -5.07
C LYS A 88 17.31 -4.72 -6.48
N GLN A 89 17.30 -5.59 -7.49
CA GLN A 89 17.06 -5.23 -8.89
C GLN A 89 15.59 -5.42 -9.29
N LEU A 90 14.81 -6.10 -8.45
CA LEU A 90 13.38 -6.27 -8.62
C LEU A 90 12.65 -6.13 -7.27
N PRO A 91 12.57 -4.91 -6.69
CA PRO A 91 12.18 -4.69 -5.29
C PRO A 91 10.78 -5.15 -4.86
N LEU A 92 9.90 -5.53 -5.79
CA LEU A 92 8.60 -6.14 -5.49
C LEU A 92 8.64 -7.68 -5.47
N PHE A 93 9.76 -8.30 -5.80
CA PHE A 93 9.85 -9.75 -5.94
C PHE A 93 10.95 -10.33 -5.02
N PRO A 94 10.60 -11.32 -4.18
CA PRO A 94 11.57 -12.05 -3.39
C PRO A 94 12.63 -12.77 -4.23
N ILE A 95 13.82 -12.91 -3.66
CA ILE A 95 14.85 -13.80 -4.21
C ILE A 95 14.43 -15.24 -3.92
N GLY A 96 14.55 -16.12 -4.91
CA GLY A 96 14.37 -17.56 -4.71
C GLY A 96 12.91 -18.03 -4.54
N MET A 97 11.96 -17.36 -5.19
CA MET A 97 10.57 -17.81 -5.23
C MET A 97 10.46 -19.21 -5.84
N ARG A 98 9.66 -20.08 -5.22
CA ARG A 98 9.48 -21.47 -5.66
C ARG A 98 8.02 -21.77 -5.99
N SER A 99 7.84 -22.82 -6.78
CA SER A 99 6.51 -23.30 -7.18
C SER A 99 5.69 -23.86 -6.01
N ASP A 100 6.36 -24.30 -4.95
CA ASP A 100 5.76 -24.92 -3.77
C ASP A 100 5.53 -23.95 -2.61
N ASP A 101 5.96 -22.69 -2.73
CA ASP A 101 5.71 -21.66 -1.73
C ASP A 101 4.22 -21.31 -1.63
N GLN A 102 3.77 -20.92 -0.44
CA GLN A 102 2.37 -20.61 -0.14
C GLN A 102 1.81 -19.52 -1.06
N LYS A 103 2.59 -18.47 -1.34
CA LYS A 103 2.21 -17.33 -2.19
C LYS A 103 1.98 -17.76 -3.65
N THR A 104 2.78 -18.68 -4.16
CA THR A 104 2.61 -19.25 -5.51
C THR A 104 1.40 -20.19 -5.56
N LYS A 105 1.19 -21.00 -4.52
CA LYS A 105 0.00 -21.85 -4.41
C LYS A 105 -1.29 -21.04 -4.35
N LEU A 106 -1.27 -19.87 -3.68
CA LEU A 106 -2.40 -18.95 -3.63
C LEU A 106 -2.76 -18.43 -5.04
N LEU A 107 -1.77 -17.98 -5.82
CA LEU A 107 -1.98 -17.58 -7.23
C LEU A 107 -2.64 -18.70 -8.04
N ALA A 108 -2.19 -19.95 -7.86
CA ALA A 108 -2.80 -21.10 -8.54
C ALA A 108 -4.25 -21.36 -8.07
N SER A 109 -4.53 -21.25 -6.76
CA SER A 109 -5.90 -21.40 -6.24
C SER A 109 -6.82 -20.32 -6.82
N ASP A 110 -6.42 -19.06 -6.74
CA ASP A 110 -7.20 -17.94 -7.27
C ASP A 110 -7.48 -18.11 -8.77
N ALA A 111 -6.48 -18.52 -9.56
CA ALA A 111 -6.67 -18.79 -10.98
C ALA A 111 -7.67 -19.92 -11.24
N TYR A 112 -7.65 -20.99 -10.43
CA TYR A 112 -8.61 -22.09 -10.52
C TYR A 112 -10.02 -21.66 -10.09
N ASP A 113 -10.14 -21.07 -8.91
CA ASP A 113 -11.42 -20.69 -8.28
C ASP A 113 -12.16 -19.64 -9.10
N LYS A 114 -11.43 -18.76 -9.81
CA LYS A 114 -12.01 -17.75 -10.71
C LYS A 114 -12.28 -18.23 -12.12
N GLY A 115 -11.88 -19.47 -12.45
CA GLY A 115 -12.17 -20.15 -13.70
C GLY A 115 -11.20 -19.86 -14.84
N PHE A 116 -10.01 -19.30 -14.55
CA PHE A 116 -8.95 -19.13 -15.55
C PHE A 116 -8.30 -20.47 -15.94
N CYS A 117 -8.45 -21.51 -15.10
CA CYS A 117 -7.96 -22.86 -15.36
C CYS A 117 -9.04 -23.90 -14.99
N ARG A 118 -9.30 -24.89 -15.87
CA ARG A 118 -10.33 -25.92 -15.61
C ARG A 118 -9.88 -27.01 -14.64
N LEU A 119 -8.57 -27.26 -14.61
CA LEU A 119 -7.95 -28.29 -13.77
C LEU A 119 -6.97 -27.62 -12.81
N ARG A 120 -6.89 -28.12 -11.58
CA ARG A 120 -5.91 -27.65 -10.58
C ARG A 120 -4.48 -27.73 -11.11
N ARG A 121 -4.13 -28.83 -11.82
CA ARG A 121 -2.82 -28.99 -12.46
C ARG A 121 -2.52 -27.89 -13.48
N SER A 122 -3.50 -27.47 -14.27
CA SER A 122 -3.33 -26.37 -15.23
C SER A 122 -3.05 -25.05 -14.51
N ALA A 123 -3.73 -24.79 -13.40
CA ALA A 123 -3.54 -23.60 -12.56
C ALA A 123 -2.17 -23.59 -11.86
N THR A 124 -1.73 -24.74 -11.33
CA THR A 124 -0.37 -24.90 -10.78
C THR A 124 0.68 -24.60 -11.84
N ASN A 125 0.54 -25.18 -13.02
CA ASN A 125 1.48 -24.92 -14.10
C ASN A 125 1.43 -23.42 -14.52
N LEU A 126 0.29 -22.72 -14.38
CA LEU A 126 0.13 -21.31 -14.75
C LEU A 126 0.94 -20.45 -13.80
N ALA A 127 0.82 -20.71 -12.50
CA ALA A 127 1.63 -20.05 -11.48
C ALA A 127 3.13 -20.30 -11.72
N ILE A 128 3.53 -21.52 -12.11
CA ILE A 128 4.92 -21.83 -12.51
C ILE A 128 5.34 -20.98 -13.73
N GLY A 129 4.47 -20.80 -14.72
CA GLY A 129 4.73 -19.94 -15.86
C GLY A 129 4.94 -18.47 -15.45
N MET A 130 4.12 -17.95 -14.54
CA MET A 130 4.29 -16.60 -14.00
C MET A 130 5.62 -16.43 -13.27
N LEU A 131 6.04 -17.42 -12.47
CA LEU A 131 7.38 -17.41 -11.84
C LEU A 131 8.50 -17.40 -12.89
N ALA A 132 8.39 -18.23 -13.93
CA ALA A 132 9.38 -18.27 -15.00
C ALA A 132 9.53 -16.92 -15.73
N GLU A 133 8.44 -16.16 -15.86
CA GLU A 133 8.49 -14.81 -16.41
C GLU A 133 9.22 -13.82 -15.50
N VAL A 134 9.06 -13.93 -14.18
CA VAL A 134 9.84 -13.13 -13.22
C VAL A 134 11.34 -13.49 -13.32
N GLU A 135 11.69 -14.77 -13.36
CA GLU A 135 13.09 -15.20 -13.47
C GLU A 135 13.72 -14.84 -14.83
N ARG A 136 12.92 -14.82 -15.90
CA ARG A 136 13.38 -14.33 -17.21
C ARG A 136 13.68 -12.83 -17.15
N PHE A 137 12.79 -12.05 -16.52
CA PHE A 137 13.00 -10.61 -16.36
C PHE A 137 14.22 -10.32 -15.48
N ARG A 138 14.35 -11.00 -14.34
CA ARG A 138 15.52 -10.89 -13.45
C ARG A 138 16.84 -11.12 -14.20
N ARG A 139 16.93 -12.19 -15.00
CA ARG A 139 18.14 -12.44 -15.82
C ARG A 139 18.43 -11.31 -16.81
N SER A 140 17.39 -10.78 -17.47
CA SER A 140 17.57 -9.65 -18.40
C SER A 140 18.07 -8.37 -17.73
N CYS A 141 17.87 -8.21 -16.42
CA CYS A 141 18.38 -7.08 -15.64
C CYS A 141 19.91 -7.15 -15.45
N HIS A 142 20.47 -8.36 -15.38
CA HIS A 142 21.91 -8.58 -15.19
C HIS A 142 22.74 -8.40 -16.47
N ASP A 143 22.12 -8.57 -17.64
CA ASP A 143 22.82 -8.73 -18.91
C ASP A 143 23.08 -7.42 -19.68
N SER A 144 22.75 -6.22 -19.16
CA SER A 144 23.00 -4.99 -19.93
C SER A 144 23.32 -3.73 -19.10
N GLU A 145 24.39 -3.03 -19.46
CA GLU A 145 24.69 -1.66 -18.98
C GLU A 145 23.54 -0.68 -19.30
N LYS A 146 22.76 -0.94 -20.35
CA LYS A 146 21.55 -0.19 -20.73
C LYS A 146 20.39 -0.33 -19.73
N PHE A 147 20.42 -1.33 -18.85
CA PHE A 147 19.37 -1.54 -17.86
C PHE A 147 19.28 -0.38 -16.85
N LEU A 148 20.42 0.24 -16.54
CA LEU A 148 20.55 1.30 -15.54
C LEU A 148 20.51 2.71 -16.13
N GLU A 149 20.14 2.86 -17.40
CA GLU A 149 19.95 4.17 -18.02
C GLU A 149 18.83 4.93 -17.29
N GLN A 150 19.17 6.12 -16.79
CA GLN A 150 18.27 6.92 -15.99
C GLN A 150 17.15 7.48 -16.86
N PRO A 151 15.87 7.20 -16.55
CA PRO A 151 14.77 7.75 -17.32
C PRO A 151 14.66 9.27 -17.07
N ALA A 152 14.30 10.02 -18.11
CA ALA A 152 13.91 11.41 -17.93
C ALA A 152 12.68 11.51 -17.01
N ILE A 153 12.68 12.49 -16.10
CA ILE A 153 11.56 12.74 -15.19
C ILE A 153 11.06 14.18 -15.36
N GLU A 154 9.74 14.34 -15.32
CA GLU A 154 9.10 15.63 -15.53
C GLU A 154 7.86 15.75 -14.63
N LEU A 155 7.76 16.84 -13.86
CA LEU A 155 6.51 17.24 -13.22
C LEU A 155 5.74 18.14 -14.18
N ARG A 156 4.53 17.71 -14.56
CA ARG A 156 3.62 18.50 -15.40
C ARG A 156 2.46 18.99 -14.59
N MET A 157 2.35 20.31 -14.47
CA MET A 157 1.17 20.93 -13.89
C MET A 157 0.00 20.83 -14.87
N LEU A 158 -1.14 20.33 -14.39
CA LEU A 158 -2.41 20.28 -15.13
C LEU A 158 -3.20 21.57 -14.93
N ASP A 159 -3.10 22.15 -13.73
CA ASP A 159 -3.66 23.44 -13.32
C ASP A 159 -2.77 24.04 -12.21
N GLU A 160 -3.24 25.07 -11.51
CA GLU A 160 -2.45 25.82 -10.51
C GLU A 160 -1.90 24.93 -9.38
N ASP A 161 -2.60 23.86 -9.01
CA ASP A 161 -2.26 23.06 -7.83
C ASP A 161 -2.18 21.55 -8.08
N ARG A 162 -2.71 21.02 -9.19
CA ARG A 162 -2.58 19.61 -9.56
C ARG A 162 -1.49 19.41 -10.59
N GLY A 163 -0.67 18.39 -10.37
CA GLY A 163 0.31 17.93 -11.34
C GLY A 163 0.39 16.42 -11.42
N CYS A 164 0.94 15.93 -12.53
CA CYS A 164 1.31 14.52 -12.72
C CYS A 164 2.82 14.41 -12.96
N ILE A 165 3.38 13.23 -12.66
CA ILE A 165 4.79 12.95 -12.90
C ILE A 165 4.88 12.00 -14.10
N ARG A 166 5.71 12.36 -15.07
CA ARG A 166 6.13 11.49 -16.17
C ARG A 166 7.50 10.90 -15.88
N VAL A 167 7.67 9.63 -16.21
CA VAL A 167 8.96 8.93 -16.15
C VAL A 167 9.16 8.20 -17.47
N GLY A 168 10.24 8.56 -18.18
CA GLY A 168 10.47 8.11 -19.54
C GLY A 168 9.31 8.44 -20.49
N HIS A 169 9.12 7.62 -21.51
CA HIS A 169 8.07 7.83 -22.51
C HIS A 169 6.77 7.10 -22.16
N GLU A 170 6.83 6.09 -21.30
CA GLU A 170 5.72 5.13 -21.09
C GLU A 170 4.90 5.37 -19.83
N PHE A 171 5.47 5.98 -18.79
CA PHE A 171 4.76 6.17 -17.52
C PHE A 171 4.33 7.61 -17.32
N GLN A 172 3.06 7.78 -16.96
CA GLN A 172 2.49 9.03 -16.46
C GLN A 172 1.48 8.69 -15.35
N SER A 173 1.63 9.33 -14.18
CA SER A 173 0.68 9.16 -13.09
C SER A 173 -0.65 9.87 -13.34
N SER A 174 -1.65 9.54 -12.52
CA SER A 174 -2.80 10.43 -12.36
C SER A 174 -2.34 11.77 -11.76
N ALA A 175 -3.03 12.86 -12.12
CA ALA A 175 -2.75 14.18 -11.57
C ALA A 175 -3.34 14.30 -10.15
N SER A 176 -2.58 14.90 -9.23
CA SER A 176 -3.06 15.25 -7.88
C SER A 176 -2.33 16.46 -7.32
N ARG A 177 -2.86 17.01 -6.22
CA ARG A 177 -2.22 18.07 -5.44
C ARG A 177 -1.01 17.58 -4.64
N ARG A 178 -0.98 16.27 -4.35
CA ARG A 178 0.07 15.66 -3.53
C ARG A 178 1.40 15.56 -4.29
N LEU A 179 1.36 15.28 -5.59
CA LEU A 179 2.59 15.07 -6.37
C LEU A 179 3.46 16.33 -6.47
N PRO A 180 2.93 17.53 -6.82
CA PRO A 180 3.71 18.76 -6.78
C PRO A 180 4.31 19.03 -5.40
N TYR A 181 3.51 18.87 -4.33
CA TYR A 181 3.97 19.05 -2.95
C TYR A 181 5.14 18.11 -2.59
N LEU A 182 5.02 16.82 -2.91
CA LEU A 182 6.09 15.85 -2.63
C LEU A 182 7.35 16.18 -3.43
N ALA A 183 7.19 16.49 -4.72
CA ALA A 183 8.31 16.83 -5.60
C ALA A 183 9.04 18.10 -5.15
N GLN A 184 8.31 19.13 -4.72
CA GLN A 184 8.87 20.39 -4.23
C GLN A 184 9.58 20.20 -2.88
N ARG A 185 8.98 19.45 -1.94
CA ARG A 185 9.50 19.33 -0.57
C ARG A 185 10.58 18.26 -0.42
N PHE A 186 10.49 17.15 -1.15
CA PHE A 186 11.36 15.98 -0.99
C PHE A 186 12.15 15.61 -2.26
N GLY A 187 11.92 16.33 -3.35
CA GLY A 187 12.63 16.14 -4.62
C GLY A 187 11.86 15.28 -5.62
N LEU A 188 11.96 15.67 -6.90
CA LEU A 188 11.25 15.02 -8.01
C LEU A 188 11.68 13.56 -8.21
N ALA A 189 12.99 13.25 -8.11
CA ALA A 189 13.50 11.90 -8.31
C ALA A 189 13.02 10.92 -7.21
N ALA A 190 13.07 11.34 -5.94
CA ALA A 190 12.55 10.53 -4.83
C ALA A 190 11.04 10.30 -4.98
N THR A 191 10.28 11.34 -5.37
CA THR A 191 8.83 11.25 -5.61
C THR A 191 8.51 10.31 -6.76
N ALA A 192 9.24 10.40 -7.87
CA ALA A 192 9.08 9.52 -9.01
C ALA A 192 9.39 8.06 -8.66
N ARG A 193 10.47 7.80 -7.91
CA ARG A 193 10.85 6.45 -7.46
C ARG A 193 9.77 5.82 -6.59
N MET A 194 9.30 6.52 -5.56
CA MET A 194 8.22 6.04 -4.69
C MET A 194 6.92 5.81 -5.47
N LEU A 195 6.57 6.73 -6.36
CA LEU A 195 5.37 6.63 -7.19
C LEU A 195 5.41 5.40 -8.10
N LEU A 196 6.53 5.13 -8.78
CA LEU A 196 6.69 3.94 -9.62
C LEU A 196 6.54 2.65 -8.80
N ARG A 197 7.10 2.61 -7.57
CA ARG A 197 6.96 1.46 -6.66
C ARG A 197 5.49 1.18 -6.34
N TYR A 198 4.75 2.20 -5.91
CA TYR A 198 3.35 2.04 -5.51
C TYR A 198 2.42 1.76 -6.71
N GLU A 199 2.68 2.36 -7.87
CA GLU A 199 1.93 2.09 -9.10
C GLU A 199 2.19 0.69 -9.67
N SER A 200 3.33 0.08 -9.32
CA SER A 200 3.64 -1.31 -9.69
C SER A 200 2.86 -2.35 -8.85
N LEU A 201 2.29 -1.95 -7.70
CA LEU A 201 1.42 -2.82 -6.88
C LEU A 201 0.00 -2.96 -7.43
N GLY A 202 -0.44 -2.06 -8.31
CA GLY A 202 -1.77 -2.10 -8.91
C GLY A 202 -2.67 -0.90 -8.62
N SER A 203 -3.93 -1.04 -9.01
CA SER A 203 -4.98 -0.02 -9.21
C SER A 203 -5.46 0.79 -7.99
N GLY A 204 -4.68 0.85 -6.90
CA GLY A 204 -4.86 1.84 -5.83
C GLY A 204 -5.95 1.56 -4.79
N SER A 205 -6.72 0.47 -4.89
CA SER A 205 -7.75 0.13 -3.88
C SER A 205 -7.20 -0.18 -2.49
N TYR A 206 -5.91 -0.51 -2.39
CA TYR A 206 -5.21 -0.79 -1.13
C TYR A 206 -4.68 0.46 -0.43
N GLN A 207 -4.89 1.65 -1.02
CA GLN A 207 -4.38 2.93 -0.51
C GLN A 207 -5.51 3.90 -0.16
N TRP A 208 -6.70 3.40 0.14
CA TRP A 208 -7.79 4.25 0.60
C TRP A 208 -7.56 4.67 2.04
N GLY A 209 -7.86 5.93 2.35
CA GLY A 209 -7.85 6.48 3.70
C GLY A 209 -9.09 7.29 3.98
N ASP A 210 -9.32 7.58 5.25
CA ASP A 210 -10.37 8.52 5.64
C ASP A 210 -10.04 9.94 5.13
N PRO A 211 -11.05 10.78 4.91
CA PRO A 211 -10.90 12.21 4.69
C PRO A 211 -9.91 12.89 5.65
N LEU A 212 -9.22 13.94 5.19
CA LEU A 212 -8.33 14.70 6.07
C LEU A 212 -9.12 15.39 7.19
N SER A 213 -10.36 15.82 6.95
CA SER A 213 -11.27 16.32 8.00
C SER A 213 -11.47 15.34 9.15
N VAL A 214 -11.55 14.03 8.88
CA VAL A 214 -11.61 12.99 9.91
C VAL A 214 -10.28 12.89 10.63
N HIS A 215 -9.16 12.86 9.89
CA HIS A 215 -7.82 12.81 10.48
C HIS A 215 -7.46 14.06 11.31
N ARG A 216 -8.00 15.24 10.97
CA ARG A 216 -7.87 16.45 11.78
C ARG A 216 -8.53 16.29 13.14
N VAL A 217 -9.66 15.59 13.21
CA VAL A 217 -10.30 15.26 14.50
C VAL A 217 -9.43 14.26 15.27
N TYR A 218 -8.92 13.21 14.61
CA TYR A 218 -7.96 12.30 15.27
C TYR A 218 -6.76 13.06 15.86
N TYR A 219 -6.15 13.95 15.07
CA TYR A 219 -4.93 14.66 15.45
C TYR A 219 -5.17 15.74 16.53
N ARG A 220 -6.12 16.65 16.30
CA ARG A 220 -6.34 17.83 17.14
C ARG A 220 -7.13 17.51 18.40
N ASP A 221 -8.18 16.71 18.26
CA ASP A 221 -9.17 16.52 19.32
C ASP A 221 -8.81 15.30 20.19
N PHE A 222 -8.16 14.30 19.60
CA PHE A 222 -7.84 13.05 20.27
C PHE A 222 -6.34 12.76 20.33
N GLY A 223 -5.46 13.70 19.94
CA GLY A 223 -4.01 13.57 20.10
C GLY A 223 -3.36 12.45 19.30
N ALA A 224 -4.00 11.99 18.20
CA ALA A 224 -3.34 11.06 17.30
C ALA A 224 -2.11 11.72 16.65
N ARG A 225 -1.02 10.97 16.53
CA ARG A 225 0.25 11.43 15.94
C ARG A 225 0.78 10.49 14.88
N TYR A 226 0.26 9.27 14.80
CA TYR A 226 0.78 8.27 13.89
C TYR A 226 -0.30 7.63 13.02
N GLU A 227 0.03 7.39 11.76
CA GLU A 227 -0.73 6.50 10.88
C GLU A 227 -0.01 5.13 10.84
N GLY A 228 -0.69 4.06 11.21
CA GLY A 228 -0.13 2.70 11.19
C GLY A 228 -0.06 2.11 9.78
N PHE A 229 -0.87 2.56 8.84
CA PHE A 229 -0.88 2.02 7.47
C PHE A 229 -1.11 3.16 6.49
N SER A 230 -0.04 3.57 5.81
CA SER A 230 -0.07 4.72 4.91
C SER A 230 1.01 4.63 3.83
N SER A 231 1.08 5.66 3.01
CA SER A 231 2.13 5.91 2.01
C SER A 231 2.41 7.41 1.94
N PRO A 232 3.54 7.84 1.36
CA PRO A 232 3.75 9.26 1.08
C PRO A 232 2.62 9.86 0.23
N LEU A 233 1.93 9.06 -0.60
CA LEU A 233 0.82 9.50 -1.43
C LEU A 233 -0.48 9.74 -0.64
N ASN A 234 -0.72 9.03 0.46
CA ASN A 234 -1.99 9.10 1.18
C ASN A 234 -1.88 9.45 2.68
N SER A 235 -0.69 9.67 3.22
CA SER A 235 -0.53 10.09 4.61
C SER A 235 -1.17 11.46 4.85
N ARG A 236 -2.09 11.47 5.81
CA ARG A 236 -2.79 12.67 6.31
C ARG A 236 -1.99 13.40 7.39
N PHE A 237 -1.03 12.71 8.01
CA PHE A 237 -0.17 13.26 9.05
C PHE A 237 1.18 13.76 8.53
N LEU A 238 1.55 13.44 7.29
CA LEU A 238 2.77 13.95 6.67
C LEU A 238 2.77 15.48 6.66
N GLY A 239 3.78 16.06 7.32
CA GLY A 239 3.99 17.49 7.44
C GLY A 239 3.42 18.13 8.70
N LEU A 240 2.66 17.38 9.51
CA LEU A 240 2.16 17.84 10.81
C LEU A 240 3.23 17.71 11.90
N ASP A 241 3.15 18.58 12.91
CA ASP A 241 4.08 18.58 14.03
C ASP A 241 3.99 17.29 14.85
N GLU A 242 5.16 16.77 15.22
CA GLU A 242 5.34 15.55 16.02
C GLU A 242 4.57 14.33 15.47
N ALA A 243 4.36 14.31 14.15
CA ALA A 243 3.57 13.28 13.50
C ALA A 243 4.42 12.40 12.57
N GLY A 244 3.96 11.17 12.36
CA GLY A 244 4.63 10.22 11.48
C GLY A 244 3.65 9.21 10.87
N PHE A 245 4.13 8.41 9.94
CA PHE A 245 3.35 7.34 9.36
C PHE A 245 4.21 6.10 9.12
N CYS A 246 3.61 4.93 9.23
CA CYS A 246 4.19 3.68 8.80
C CYS A 246 3.80 3.41 7.34
N SER A 247 4.69 2.77 6.60
CA SER A 247 4.46 2.43 5.20
C SER A 247 5.10 1.09 4.82
N LEU A 248 4.76 0.61 3.63
CA LEU A 248 5.18 -0.71 3.16
C LEU A 248 6.64 -0.72 2.68
N PHE A 249 7.16 0.41 2.19
CA PHE A 249 8.46 0.47 1.51
C PHE A 249 9.42 1.46 2.19
N PRO A 250 10.07 1.07 3.31
CA PRO A 250 11.01 1.96 4.00
C PRO A 250 12.14 2.47 3.10
N ASP A 251 12.54 1.69 2.10
CA ASP A 251 13.64 2.02 1.18
C ASP A 251 13.31 3.19 0.23
N THR A 252 12.03 3.40 -0.09
CA THR A 252 11.56 4.56 -0.87
C THR A 252 10.93 5.63 -0.01
N ASP A 253 10.31 5.25 1.11
CA ASP A 253 9.37 6.11 1.83
C ASP A 253 10.00 6.86 3.01
N SER A 254 11.17 6.39 3.50
CA SER A 254 11.88 7.02 4.63
C SER A 254 12.23 8.49 4.37
N VAL A 255 12.55 8.85 3.13
CA VAL A 255 12.82 10.25 2.71
C VAL A 255 11.62 11.16 2.98
N PHE A 256 10.41 10.61 3.00
CA PHE A 256 9.16 11.34 3.23
C PHE A 256 8.72 11.32 4.70
N GLY A 257 9.48 10.70 5.59
CA GLY A 257 9.15 10.57 7.01
C GLY A 257 8.47 9.27 7.41
N SER A 258 8.54 8.22 6.58
CA SER A 258 8.06 6.90 6.98
C SER A 258 8.86 6.34 8.16
N LEU A 259 8.15 5.83 9.16
CA LEU A 259 8.69 5.10 10.31
C LEU A 259 9.05 3.64 9.97
N GLY A 260 8.67 3.19 8.76
CA GLY A 260 8.83 1.82 8.30
C GLY A 260 7.57 0.97 8.46
N ASN A 261 7.73 -0.35 8.48
CA ASN A 261 6.61 -1.29 8.55
C ASN A 261 6.01 -1.30 9.96
N PHE A 262 4.70 -1.05 10.07
CA PHE A 262 3.98 -1.00 11.35
C PHE A 262 4.20 -2.22 12.24
N PHE A 263 4.33 -3.41 11.65
CA PHE A 263 4.56 -4.65 12.37
C PHE A 263 5.96 -4.75 12.99
N ASN A 264 6.92 -3.98 12.48
CA ASN A 264 8.34 -4.09 12.85
C ASN A 264 8.84 -2.94 13.73
N ILE A 265 8.09 -1.85 13.84
CA ILE A 265 8.50 -0.71 14.68
C ILE A 265 8.30 -0.99 16.17
N ASP A 266 8.98 -0.23 17.03
CA ASP A 266 8.76 -0.28 18.47
C ASP A 266 7.74 0.80 18.88
N LEU A 267 6.48 0.39 19.06
CA LEU A 267 5.38 1.31 19.41
C LEU A 267 5.62 2.07 20.73
N THR A 268 6.48 1.56 21.63
CA THR A 268 6.76 2.20 22.92
C THR A 268 7.58 3.49 22.78
N ARG A 269 8.23 3.69 21.62
CA ARG A 269 9.03 4.89 21.31
C ARG A 269 8.20 6.03 20.73
N HIS A 270 6.90 5.83 20.57
CA HIS A 270 6.01 6.71 19.84
C HIS A 270 4.84 7.13 20.74
N THR A 271 4.98 8.30 21.37
CA THR A 271 3.97 8.86 22.26
C THR A 271 2.83 9.50 21.45
N GLY A 272 1.60 9.05 21.67
CA GLY A 272 0.40 9.60 21.01
C GLY A 272 -0.54 8.53 20.50
N GLY A 273 -1.65 8.97 19.92
CA GLY A 273 -2.65 8.09 19.32
C GLY A 273 -2.29 7.63 17.91
N TRP A 274 -2.92 6.54 17.48
CA TRP A 274 -2.69 5.90 16.19
C TRP A 274 -3.98 5.83 15.38
N SER A 275 -3.94 6.28 14.13
CA SER A 275 -4.92 5.91 13.09
C SER A 275 -4.43 4.63 12.41
N VAL A 276 -5.20 3.56 12.46
CA VAL A 276 -4.81 2.24 11.96
C VAL A 276 -5.82 1.79 10.91
N ASN A 277 -5.45 1.89 9.64
CA ASN A 277 -6.30 1.53 8.51
C ASN A 277 -5.61 0.50 7.61
N PRO A 278 -5.52 -0.77 8.02
CA PRO A 278 -4.80 -1.78 7.26
C PRO A 278 -5.51 -2.05 5.92
N PRO A 279 -4.78 -2.51 4.88
CA PRO A 279 -5.42 -3.01 3.67
C PRO A 279 -6.37 -4.15 4.04
N PHE A 280 -7.52 -4.24 3.37
CA PHE A 280 -8.56 -5.23 3.68
C PHE A 280 -8.20 -6.62 3.15
N ILE A 281 -7.17 -7.17 3.76
CA ILE A 281 -6.63 -8.51 3.59
C ILE A 281 -6.72 -9.15 4.97
N GLU A 282 -7.42 -10.28 5.06
CA GLU A 282 -7.77 -10.92 6.33
C GLU A 282 -6.55 -11.15 7.23
N SER A 283 -5.45 -11.71 6.69
CA SER A 283 -4.21 -11.93 7.43
C SER A 283 -3.60 -10.64 7.99
N VAL A 284 -3.63 -9.55 7.22
CA VAL A 284 -3.07 -8.25 7.62
C VAL A 284 -3.95 -7.57 8.67
N LEU A 285 -5.27 -7.65 8.52
CA LEU A 285 -6.24 -7.13 9.48
C LEU A 285 -6.13 -7.86 10.83
N GLU A 286 -6.03 -9.19 10.80
CA GLU A 286 -5.86 -10.00 12.02
C GLU A 286 -4.53 -9.67 12.72
N GLU A 287 -3.43 -9.59 11.97
CA GLU A 287 -2.12 -9.20 12.53
C GLU A 287 -2.14 -7.81 13.15
N ALA A 288 -2.78 -6.85 12.48
CA ALA A 288 -2.92 -5.49 13.00
C ALA A 288 -3.76 -5.47 14.29
N ALA A 289 -4.85 -6.24 14.34
CA ALA A 289 -5.69 -6.33 15.52
C ALA A 289 -4.95 -6.96 16.72
N ARG A 290 -4.19 -8.03 16.47
CA ARG A 290 -3.35 -8.69 17.48
C ARG A 290 -2.29 -7.75 18.03
N ARG A 291 -1.56 -7.08 17.14
CA ARG A 291 -0.53 -6.13 17.52
C ARG A 291 -1.06 -4.97 18.36
N VAL A 292 -2.22 -4.41 17.98
CA VAL A 292 -2.88 -3.34 18.77
C VAL A 292 -3.26 -3.87 20.15
N THR A 293 -3.87 -5.05 20.23
CA THR A 293 -4.31 -5.65 21.50
C THR A 293 -3.13 -5.98 22.41
N ASP A 294 -2.10 -6.65 21.88
CA ASP A 294 -0.87 -6.99 22.61
C ASP A 294 -0.15 -5.75 23.15
N CYS A 295 -0.13 -4.66 22.38
CA CYS A 295 0.46 -3.39 22.78
C CYS A 295 -0.27 -2.79 24.01
N LEU A 296 -1.60 -2.87 24.01
CA LEU A 296 -2.44 -2.38 25.10
C LEU A 296 -2.39 -3.29 26.33
N ASP A 297 -2.34 -4.62 26.15
CA ASP A 297 -2.20 -5.59 27.24
C ASP A 297 -0.86 -5.43 27.98
N ARG A 298 0.18 -5.02 27.27
CA ARG A 298 1.49 -4.65 27.86
C ARG A 298 1.49 -3.31 28.59
N GLY A 299 0.37 -2.58 28.58
CA GLY A 299 0.23 -1.30 29.27
C GLY A 299 0.89 -0.12 28.55
N THR A 300 1.16 -0.23 27.25
CA THR A 300 1.70 0.89 26.47
C THR A 300 0.71 2.07 26.52
N PRO A 301 1.13 3.30 26.87
CA PRO A 301 0.25 4.45 26.98
C PRO A 301 -0.14 5.04 25.62
N SER A 302 -0.73 4.20 24.77
CA SER A 302 -1.18 4.52 23.42
C SER A 302 -2.70 4.25 23.30
N TRP A 303 -3.31 4.86 22.30
CA TRP A 303 -4.69 4.58 21.91
C TRP A 303 -4.79 4.49 20.40
N PHE A 304 -5.78 3.75 19.94
CA PHE A 304 -5.88 3.33 18.54
C PHE A 304 -7.28 3.60 18.02
N PHE A 305 -7.35 4.15 16.81
CA PHE A 305 -8.54 4.24 15.98
C PHE A 305 -8.36 3.29 14.81
N MET A 306 -8.93 2.09 14.92
CA MET A 306 -8.72 1.03 13.94
C MET A 306 -9.94 0.86 13.04
N ASN A 307 -9.73 1.08 11.75
CA ASN A 307 -10.69 0.80 10.69
C ASN A 307 -10.68 -0.70 10.38
N PHE A 308 -11.85 -1.32 10.33
CA PHE A 308 -12.01 -2.73 10.00
C PHE A 308 -13.29 -2.90 9.17
N PRO A 309 -13.27 -3.64 8.05
CA PRO A 309 -14.52 -4.05 7.39
C PRO A 309 -15.46 -4.77 8.39
N ASP A 310 -16.78 -4.74 8.18
CA ASP A 310 -17.73 -5.44 9.07
C ASP A 310 -17.71 -6.98 8.86
N TRP A 311 -16.53 -7.59 8.99
CA TRP A 311 -16.24 -9.02 8.87
C TRP A 311 -16.29 -9.66 10.25
N ARG A 312 -17.49 -9.75 10.82
CA ARG A 312 -17.73 -10.19 12.21
C ARG A 312 -17.31 -11.62 12.50
N ASP A 313 -17.21 -12.43 11.46
CA ASP A 313 -16.72 -13.81 11.48
C ASP A 313 -15.19 -13.91 11.50
N SER A 314 -14.47 -12.81 11.21
CA SER A 314 -13.02 -12.80 11.26
C SER A 314 -12.49 -12.77 12.71
N PRO A 315 -11.40 -13.52 13.02
CA PRO A 315 -10.78 -13.50 14.35
C PRO A 315 -10.34 -12.10 14.78
N GLY A 316 -9.76 -11.32 13.86
CA GLY A 316 -9.30 -9.96 14.12
C GLY A 316 -10.43 -9.02 14.52
N TRP A 317 -11.60 -9.11 13.88
CA TRP A 317 -12.75 -8.28 14.26
C TRP A 317 -13.25 -8.64 15.66
N SER A 318 -13.40 -9.94 15.94
CA SER A 318 -13.86 -10.44 17.25
C SER A 318 -12.90 -10.06 18.37
N MET A 319 -11.59 -10.07 18.11
CA MET A 319 -10.55 -9.66 19.05
C MET A 319 -10.72 -8.19 19.45
N LEU A 320 -10.92 -7.28 18.49
CA LEU A 320 -11.11 -5.86 18.79
C LEU A 320 -12.45 -5.61 19.50
N ASP A 321 -13.52 -6.30 19.09
CA ASP A 321 -14.84 -6.10 19.69
C ASP A 321 -14.94 -6.65 21.11
N SER A 322 -14.24 -7.73 21.43
CA SER A 322 -14.21 -8.29 22.79
C SER A 322 -13.11 -7.73 23.68
N SER A 323 -12.25 -6.85 23.15
CA SER A 323 -11.10 -6.30 23.89
C SER A 323 -11.52 -5.56 25.16
N PRO A 324 -10.88 -5.83 26.32
CA PRO A 324 -11.13 -5.08 27.55
C PRO A 324 -10.68 -3.61 27.43
N HIS A 325 -9.86 -3.28 26.44
CA HIS A 325 -9.41 -1.92 26.14
C HIS A 325 -10.33 -1.17 25.19
N LYS A 326 -11.43 -1.78 24.72
CA LYS A 326 -12.36 -1.14 23.78
C LYS A 326 -13.13 -0.01 24.47
N LEU A 327 -12.95 1.20 23.97
CA LEU A 327 -13.69 2.39 24.41
C LEU A 327 -15.03 2.53 23.67
N ALA A 328 -15.01 2.31 22.36
CA ALA A 328 -16.20 2.41 21.52
C ALA A 328 -16.01 1.63 20.20
N ARG A 329 -17.14 1.28 19.59
CA ARG A 329 -17.22 0.83 18.19
C ARG A 329 -18.26 1.69 17.47
N PHE A 330 -17.91 2.17 16.28
CA PHE A 330 -18.83 2.89 15.40
C PHE A 330 -18.98 2.14 14.09
N ASP A 331 -20.21 1.75 13.77
CA ASP A 331 -20.52 1.02 12.54
C ASP A 331 -21.12 1.99 11.51
N PHE A 332 -20.66 1.89 10.26
CA PHE A 332 -21.09 2.71 9.14
C PHE A 332 -21.58 1.81 8.00
N SER A 333 -22.78 2.13 7.50
CA SER A 333 -23.42 1.47 6.37
C SER A 333 -22.87 2.00 5.04
N PRO A 334 -23.05 1.26 3.93
CA PRO A 334 -22.69 1.73 2.61
C PRO A 334 -23.27 3.13 2.33
N GLY A 335 -22.39 4.04 1.89
CA GLY A 335 -22.79 5.42 1.60
C GLY A 335 -22.79 6.38 2.80
N GLU A 336 -22.62 5.92 4.05
CA GLU A 336 -22.59 6.80 5.23
C GLU A 336 -21.24 7.49 5.45
N PHE A 337 -20.18 7.01 4.82
CA PHE A 337 -18.82 7.54 4.94
C PHE A 337 -18.18 7.76 3.57
N LEU A 338 -17.10 8.55 3.56
CA LEU A 338 -16.26 8.81 2.39
C LEU A 338 -14.90 8.18 2.59
N ILE A 339 -14.29 7.79 1.49
CA ILE A 339 -12.88 7.42 1.41
C ILE A 339 -12.21 8.29 0.34
N GLN A 340 -10.90 8.45 0.46
CA GLN A 340 -10.06 9.09 -0.54
C GLN A 340 -8.98 8.11 -1.03
N ASP A 341 -8.74 8.08 -2.33
CA ASP A 341 -7.59 7.36 -2.89
C ASP A 341 -6.26 8.13 -2.71
N ALA A 342 -5.17 7.51 -3.17
CA ALA A 342 -3.81 8.07 -3.16
C ALA A 342 -3.65 9.35 -4.01
N TYR A 343 -4.64 9.70 -4.83
CA TYR A 343 -4.68 10.90 -5.67
C TYR A 343 -5.69 11.94 -5.16
N GLY A 344 -6.30 11.70 -3.99
CA GLY A 344 -7.28 12.58 -3.38
C GLY A 344 -8.69 12.47 -3.97
N ARG A 345 -8.96 11.49 -4.83
CA ARG A 345 -10.31 11.26 -5.37
C ARG A 345 -11.19 10.65 -4.30
N ALA A 346 -12.30 11.29 -4.05
CA ALA A 346 -13.30 10.88 -3.09
C ALA A 346 -14.26 9.85 -3.68
N SER A 347 -14.65 8.85 -2.89
CA SER A 347 -15.77 7.99 -3.24
C SER A 347 -16.52 7.50 -2.01
N ARG A 348 -17.75 7.04 -2.23
CA ARG A 348 -18.55 6.32 -1.22
C ARG A 348 -18.43 4.83 -1.50
N PRO A 349 -17.84 4.05 -0.59
CA PRO A 349 -17.67 2.62 -0.83
C PRO A 349 -18.99 1.88 -0.59
N LYS A 350 -19.13 0.72 -1.24
CA LYS A 350 -20.33 -0.13 -1.17
C LYS A 350 -20.29 -1.16 -0.04
N MET A 351 -19.42 -0.93 0.94
CA MET A 351 -19.17 -1.86 2.04
C MET A 351 -19.53 -1.21 3.37
N LYS A 352 -19.67 -2.05 4.39
CA LYS A 352 -19.76 -1.62 5.79
C LYS A 352 -18.37 -1.46 6.37
N LEU A 353 -18.22 -0.51 7.28
CA LEU A 353 -16.99 -0.24 8.01
C LEU A 353 -17.29 -0.12 9.50
N SER A 354 -16.43 -0.71 10.32
CA SER A 354 -16.38 -0.46 11.75
C SER A 354 -15.11 0.32 12.09
N ILE A 355 -15.24 1.31 12.96
CA ILE A 355 -14.09 1.99 13.58
C ILE A 355 -14.09 1.64 15.06
N PHE A 356 -13.02 0.98 15.49
CA PHE A 356 -12.77 0.63 16.89
C PHE A 356 -11.89 1.70 17.54
N ALA A 357 -12.35 2.27 18.64
CA ALA A 357 -11.53 3.11 19.51
C ALA A 357 -11.06 2.26 20.69
N LEU A 358 -9.75 2.11 20.87
CA LEU A 358 -9.12 1.25 21.88
C LEU A 358 -8.06 2.01 22.68
N GLY A 359 -7.83 1.57 23.93
CA GLY A 359 -6.80 2.11 24.83
C GLY A 359 -7.33 3.21 25.75
N ARG A 360 -6.46 4.16 26.12
CA ARG A 360 -6.83 5.27 27.01
C ARG A 360 -6.58 6.61 26.32
N LEU A 361 -7.65 7.38 26.10
CA LEU A 361 -7.54 8.72 25.54
C LEU A 361 -6.86 9.70 26.50
N PRO A 362 -6.21 10.77 25.99
CA PRO A 362 -5.69 11.86 26.80
C PRO A 362 -6.74 12.50 27.69
N HIS A 363 -6.31 12.99 28.85
CA HIS A 363 -7.17 13.78 29.72
C HIS A 363 -7.69 15.03 28.99
N GLY A 364 -8.98 15.35 29.16
CA GLY A 364 -9.62 16.48 28.48
C GLY A 364 -10.06 16.21 27.03
N SER A 365 -9.88 14.98 26.52
CA SER A 365 -10.43 14.60 25.21
C SER A 365 -11.95 14.81 25.17
N PRO A 366 -12.52 15.29 24.04
CA PRO A 366 -13.97 15.45 23.92
C PRO A 366 -14.69 14.09 23.92
N PRO A 367 -16.03 14.08 24.02
CA PRO A 367 -16.80 12.85 23.96
C PRO A 367 -16.47 12.03 22.71
N ILE A 368 -16.18 10.73 22.88
CA ILE A 368 -15.75 9.82 21.81
C ILE A 368 -16.70 9.80 20.60
N LYS A 369 -17.99 10.08 20.81
CA LYS A 369 -18.99 10.22 19.73
C LYS A 369 -18.63 11.28 18.67
N ARG A 370 -17.74 12.23 19.01
CA ARG A 370 -17.24 13.23 18.06
C ARG A 370 -16.48 12.59 16.88
N LEU A 371 -15.85 11.42 17.08
CA LEU A 371 -15.24 10.65 15.99
C LEU A 371 -16.27 10.21 14.98
N ARG A 372 -17.37 9.61 15.46
CA ARG A 372 -18.51 9.22 14.63
C ARG A 372 -19.05 10.43 13.86
N ASP A 373 -19.30 11.53 14.56
CA ASP A 373 -19.83 12.75 13.95
C ASP A 373 -18.91 13.29 12.84
N ALA A 374 -17.59 13.22 13.02
CA ALA A 374 -16.61 13.65 12.02
C ALA A 374 -16.73 12.85 10.72
N VAL A 375 -16.82 11.51 10.83
CA VAL A 375 -16.98 10.62 9.67
C VAL A 375 -18.31 10.86 8.96
N PHE A 376 -19.42 10.97 9.71
CA PHE A 376 -20.76 11.22 9.14
C PHE A 376 -20.87 12.60 8.46
N LYS A 377 -20.21 13.61 9.01
CA LYS A 377 -20.31 15.00 8.50
C LYS A 377 -19.34 15.28 7.35
N ALA A 378 -18.35 14.43 7.09
CA ALA A 378 -17.39 14.65 6.02
C ALA A 378 -18.09 14.86 4.67
N ARG A 379 -17.73 15.95 3.97
CA ARG A 379 -18.31 16.30 2.66
C ARG A 379 -17.25 16.18 1.57
N PRO A 380 -17.64 15.84 0.32
CA PRO A 380 -16.68 15.79 -0.78
C PRO A 380 -15.99 17.13 -1.10
N VAL A 381 -16.62 18.26 -0.78
CA VAL A 381 -16.05 19.59 -1.03
C VAL A 381 -14.83 19.89 -0.15
N ASP A 382 -14.84 19.39 1.10
CA ASP A 382 -13.74 19.55 2.05
C ASP A 382 -12.46 18.87 1.50
N LEU A 383 -12.62 17.80 0.73
CA LEU A 383 -11.55 16.95 0.20
C LEU A 383 -10.66 17.61 -0.85
N ALA A 384 -11.17 18.61 -1.57
CA ALA A 384 -10.41 19.34 -2.60
C ALA A 384 -9.51 20.44 -2.00
N GLU A 385 -9.97 21.09 -0.94
CA GLU A 385 -9.23 22.14 -0.22
C GLU A 385 -8.23 21.58 0.80
N GLU A 386 -8.48 20.35 1.26
CA GLU A 386 -7.73 19.67 2.32
C GLU A 386 -6.24 19.43 1.99
N TRP A 387 -5.88 19.12 0.74
CA TRP A 387 -4.47 18.88 0.36
C TRP A 387 -3.66 20.17 0.25
N THR A 388 -4.29 21.27 -0.15
CA THR A 388 -3.71 22.62 -0.16
C THR A 388 -3.53 23.22 1.23
N ALA A 389 -4.17 22.65 2.25
CA ALA A 389 -4.01 23.05 3.64
C ALA A 389 -3.00 22.18 4.41
N ALA A 390 -2.32 21.23 3.76
CA ALA A 390 -1.05 20.68 4.25
C ALA A 390 0.13 21.65 4.00
N THR A 391 -0.15 22.81 3.39
CA THR A 391 0.57 24.05 3.67
C THR A 391 0.02 24.61 4.97
N PHE A 392 0.93 24.76 5.94
CA PHE A 392 0.81 25.36 7.28
C PHE A 392 0.50 24.39 8.42
#